data_AF-K3W944-F1
#
_entry.id   AF-K3W944-F1
#
_cell.length_a   1.000
_cell.length_b   1.000
_cell.length_c   1.000
_cell.angle_alpha   90.00
_cell.angle_beta   90.00
_cell.angle_gamma   90.00
#
_symmetry.space_group_name_H-M   'P 1'
#
loop_
_entity.id
_entity.type
_entity.pdbx_description
1 polymer ?
#
loop_
_entity_poly.entity_id
_entity_poly.type
_entity_poly.pdbx_seq_one_letter_code
_entity_poly.pdbx_strand_id
1 'polypeptide(L)'
;MKTTYFATTALAATFAVSVQAHGQMTVPKPRPVSTLFRANSGALKNAGDDELQWAPLENLSQRTQADMPQAATFSIMNGCRGMIYESTNSVTTLAPGKNFTMTYFIQAPHPGYMYLNIVKPKASTTGGAIMYEKYLNLLYLDSFANSGGTFSLSVAMPTTVSGCGTAGNCALQMYWHSDIANQTYPTCADIIVSGSGAGSSTATTVSSDAASAISDASTTDESSTTTDESSTTTDASSTSSATSSADADTTTTETPATVTPTPTATKKKCTVRSRRLTTKH
;
A
#
# COMPACT_ATOMS: atom_id res chain seq x y z
N MET A 1 38.19 29.51 56.53
CA MET A 1 38.39 29.01 55.15
C MET A 1 37.01 28.67 54.59
N LYS A 2 36.66 29.08 53.36
CA LYS A 2 35.32 28.86 52.79
C LYS A 2 35.39 27.72 51.76
N THR A 3 34.63 26.66 51.99
CA THR A 3 34.54 25.51 51.07
C THR A 3 33.51 25.80 49.98
N THR A 4 33.96 25.94 48.74
CA THR A 4 33.08 26.13 47.58
C THR A 4 32.72 24.78 46.98
N TYR A 5 31.45 24.37 47.08
CA TYR A 5 30.95 23.19 46.40
C TYR A 5 30.63 23.53 44.93
N PHE A 6 31.35 22.91 44.00
CA PHE A 6 30.99 22.93 42.57
C PHE A 6 29.86 21.93 42.33
N ALA A 7 28.65 22.43 42.11
CA ALA A 7 27.51 21.62 41.69
C ALA A 7 27.58 21.37 40.18
N THR A 8 28.04 20.19 39.76
CA THR A 8 27.99 19.74 38.37
C THR A 8 26.57 19.31 38.00
N THR A 9 25.83 20.18 37.31
CA THR A 9 24.52 19.85 36.74
C THR A 9 24.68 18.92 35.54
N ALA A 10 24.42 17.62 35.74
CA ALA A 10 24.37 16.65 34.64
C ALA A 10 23.10 16.87 33.80
N LEU A 11 23.26 17.43 32.61
CA LEU A 11 22.17 17.63 31.66
C LEU A 11 21.84 16.30 30.96
N ALA A 12 20.89 15.54 31.50
CA ALA A 12 20.42 14.31 30.89
C ALA A 12 19.66 14.62 29.58
N ALA A 13 20.32 14.39 28.44
CA ALA A 13 19.69 14.48 27.13
C ALA A 13 18.71 13.31 26.94
N THR A 14 17.42 13.54 27.19
CA THR A 14 16.37 12.59 26.87
C THR A 14 16.22 12.49 25.35
N PHE A 15 16.89 11.51 24.75
CA PHE A 15 16.58 11.10 23.38
C PHE A 15 15.15 10.58 23.35
N ALA A 16 14.25 11.37 22.77
CA ALA A 16 12.93 10.89 22.41
C ALA A 16 13.11 9.83 21.32
N VAL A 17 13.07 8.56 21.70
CA VAL A 17 13.00 7.46 20.75
C VAL A 17 11.69 7.59 19.99
N SER A 18 11.76 8.13 18.77
CA SER A 18 10.67 8.06 17.82
C SER A 18 10.48 6.59 17.48
N VAL A 19 9.58 5.92 18.21
CA VAL A 19 9.14 4.57 17.87
C VAL A 19 8.46 4.71 16.51
N GLN A 20 9.22 4.42 15.46
CA GLN A 20 8.72 4.38 14.09
C GLN A 20 7.70 3.25 14.08
N ALA A 21 6.43 3.63 14.13
CA ALA A 21 5.35 2.67 14.15
C ALA A 21 5.07 2.20 12.73
N HIS A 22 4.73 0.92 12.58
CA HIS A 22 4.51 0.33 11.28
C HIS A 22 3.45 -0.76 11.32
N GLY A 23 2.69 -0.88 10.23
CA GLY A 23 1.80 -1.98 9.96
C GLY A 23 1.28 -1.96 8.52
N GLN A 24 0.96 -3.14 8.01
CA GLN A 24 0.50 -3.32 6.63
C GLN A 24 -0.36 -4.57 6.45
N MET A 25 -1.19 -4.56 5.41
CA MET A 25 -1.74 -5.79 4.84
C MET A 25 -0.59 -6.63 4.27
N THR A 26 -0.68 -7.95 4.35
CA THR A 26 0.32 -8.89 3.80
C THR A 26 -0.31 -9.92 2.86
N VAL A 27 -1.62 -10.18 3.02
CA VAL A 27 -2.45 -10.95 2.08
C VAL A 27 -3.76 -10.17 1.83
N PRO A 28 -4.18 -9.95 0.56
CA PRO A 28 -3.41 -10.17 -0.67
C PRO A 28 -2.08 -9.41 -0.71
N LYS A 29 -1.13 -9.90 -1.52
CA LYS A 29 0.24 -9.39 -1.55
C LYS A 29 0.27 -7.90 -1.92
N PRO A 30 0.85 -7.02 -1.08
CA PRO A 30 0.96 -5.59 -1.38
C PRO A 30 1.72 -5.30 -2.67
N ARG A 31 1.47 -4.11 -3.21
CA ARG A 31 2.34 -3.50 -4.22
C ARG A 31 3.76 -3.34 -3.66
N PRO A 32 4.81 -3.64 -4.44
CA PRO A 32 6.18 -3.40 -4.04
C PRO A 32 6.55 -1.92 -4.13
N VAL A 33 7.65 -1.54 -3.48
CA VAL A 33 8.39 -0.33 -3.82
C VAL A 33 9.11 -0.60 -5.15
N SER A 34 8.58 -0.07 -6.25
CA SER A 34 9.08 -0.34 -7.59
C SER A 34 10.23 0.58 -8.01
N THR A 35 10.89 0.25 -9.12
CA THR A 35 11.84 1.14 -9.79
C THR A 35 11.19 2.46 -10.22
N LEU A 36 9.94 2.42 -10.67
CA LEU A 36 9.15 3.61 -11.04
C LEU A 36 8.82 4.48 -9.83
N PHE A 37 8.49 3.88 -8.68
CA PHE A 37 8.38 4.58 -7.41
C PHE A 37 9.70 5.29 -7.07
N ARG A 38 10.82 4.54 -7.09
CA ARG A 38 12.15 5.07 -6.75
C ARG A 38 12.56 6.23 -7.66
N ALA A 39 12.29 6.16 -8.96
CA ALA A 39 12.59 7.22 -9.91
C ALA A 39 11.78 8.51 -9.66
N ASN A 40 10.50 8.38 -9.29
CA ASN A 40 9.56 9.50 -9.22
C ASN A 40 9.39 10.11 -7.81
N SER A 41 9.81 9.42 -6.75
CA SER A 41 9.52 9.76 -5.35
C SER A 41 10.43 10.84 -4.72
N GLY A 42 11.37 11.40 -5.49
CA GLY A 42 12.26 12.48 -5.02
C GLY A 42 13.12 12.04 -3.82
N ALA A 43 13.17 12.85 -2.77
CA ALA A 43 13.89 12.57 -1.52
C ALA A 43 13.54 11.21 -0.86
N LEU A 44 12.33 10.67 -1.09
CA LEU A 44 11.92 9.35 -0.58
C LEU A 44 12.74 8.20 -1.18
N LYS A 45 13.41 8.40 -2.33
CA LYS A 45 14.29 7.38 -2.93
C LYS A 45 15.44 6.97 -2.02
N ASN A 46 15.75 7.75 -0.97
CA ASN A 46 16.81 7.51 0.00
C ASN A 46 16.32 6.74 1.26
N ALA A 47 15.02 6.43 1.38
CA ALA A 47 14.45 5.66 2.49
C ALA A 47 14.54 4.13 2.26
N GLY A 48 14.50 3.32 3.33
CA GLY A 48 14.46 1.86 3.20
C GLY A 48 13.13 1.36 2.61
N ASP A 49 13.13 0.19 1.95
CA ASP A 49 11.88 -0.40 1.41
C ASP A 49 10.85 -0.67 2.51
N ASP A 50 11.29 -1.11 3.69
CA ASP A 50 10.41 -1.28 4.85
C ASP A 50 9.74 0.03 5.27
N GLU A 51 10.51 1.11 5.42
CA GLU A 51 9.94 2.41 5.76
C GLU A 51 8.88 2.84 4.73
N LEU A 52 9.18 2.65 3.44
CA LEU A 52 8.26 2.98 2.35
C LEU A 52 7.05 2.03 2.23
N GLN A 53 7.14 0.78 2.69
CA GLN A 53 6.04 -0.18 2.64
C GLN A 53 5.07 -0.08 3.83
N TRP A 54 5.51 0.37 5.00
CA TRP A 54 4.65 0.27 6.20
C TRP A 54 4.78 1.39 7.25
N ALA A 55 5.58 2.44 7.05
CA ALA A 55 5.60 3.62 7.93
C ALA A 55 4.37 4.54 7.71
N PRO A 56 4.01 5.43 8.67
CA PRO A 56 2.87 6.35 8.51
C PRO A 56 3.13 7.38 7.41
N LEU A 57 2.08 7.75 6.68
CA LEU A 57 2.13 8.76 5.61
C LEU A 57 2.67 10.10 6.10
N GLU A 58 2.38 10.45 7.35
CA GLU A 58 2.74 11.70 8.00
C GLU A 58 4.26 11.82 8.16
N ASN A 59 4.97 10.71 8.40
CA ASN A 59 6.43 10.70 8.43
C ASN A 59 7.02 10.77 7.02
N LEU A 60 6.46 10.01 6.08
CA LEU A 60 6.95 9.94 4.69
C LEU A 60 6.74 11.27 3.94
N SER A 61 5.60 11.92 4.12
CA SER A 61 5.30 13.22 3.49
C SER A 61 6.18 14.38 3.94
N GLN A 62 6.83 14.27 5.11
CA GLN A 62 7.81 15.25 5.58
C GLN A 62 9.20 15.09 4.93
N ARG A 63 9.50 13.93 4.30
CA ARG A 63 10.78 13.68 3.62
C ARG A 63 10.85 14.45 2.29
N THR A 64 11.34 15.68 2.36
CA THR A 64 11.51 16.60 1.23
C THR A 64 12.95 17.14 1.19
N GLN A 65 13.49 17.33 -0.02
CA GLN A 65 14.79 17.95 -0.26
C GLN A 65 14.69 18.80 -1.54
N ALA A 66 15.21 20.02 -1.52
CA ALA A 66 14.99 20.99 -2.61
C ALA A 66 15.67 20.59 -3.93
N ASP A 67 16.77 19.85 -3.84
CA ASP A 67 17.56 19.28 -4.94
C ASP A 67 17.06 17.89 -5.39
N MET A 68 16.12 17.28 -4.65
CA MET A 68 15.49 16.01 -5.00
C MET A 68 13.95 16.12 -5.03
N PRO A 69 13.38 16.96 -5.92
CA PRO A 69 11.94 17.11 -6.05
C PRO A 69 11.26 15.81 -6.50
N GLN A 70 9.99 15.67 -6.13
CA GLN A 70 9.13 14.59 -6.62
C GLN A 70 8.70 14.89 -8.07
N ALA A 71 8.49 13.85 -8.86
CA ALA A 71 7.87 14.00 -10.18
C ALA A 71 6.44 14.52 -10.03
N ALA A 72 5.95 15.33 -10.97
CA ALA A 72 4.58 15.89 -10.91
C ALA A 72 3.47 14.82 -10.88
N THR A 73 3.76 13.63 -11.41
CA THR A 73 2.88 12.45 -11.42
C THR A 73 2.99 11.59 -10.15
N PHE A 74 3.86 11.95 -9.20
CA PHE A 74 4.01 11.26 -7.92
C PHE A 74 3.24 11.98 -6.81
N SER A 75 2.61 11.20 -5.92
CA SER A 75 2.08 11.71 -4.67
C SER A 75 2.07 10.60 -3.63
N ILE A 76 2.79 10.79 -2.53
CA ILE A 76 2.73 9.86 -1.38
C ILE A 76 1.31 9.76 -0.80
N MET A 77 0.48 10.79 -1.01
CA MET A 77 -0.92 10.88 -0.58
C MET A 77 -1.92 10.31 -1.60
N ASN A 78 -1.48 9.55 -2.62
CA ASN A 78 -2.35 9.03 -3.66
C ASN A 78 -3.38 7.96 -3.23
N GLY A 79 -3.52 7.68 -1.94
CA GLY A 79 -4.36 6.60 -1.39
C GLY A 79 -3.68 5.23 -1.34
N CYS A 80 -2.57 5.02 -2.06
CA CYS A 80 -1.77 3.79 -2.07
C CYS A 80 -0.30 4.05 -1.74
N ARG A 81 -0.02 5.02 -0.85
CA ARG A 81 1.34 5.40 -0.41
C ARG A 81 2.30 5.65 -1.59
N GLY A 82 1.86 6.37 -2.62
CA GLY A 82 2.65 6.67 -3.83
C GLY A 82 2.85 5.51 -4.80
N MET A 83 2.44 4.29 -4.44
CA MET A 83 2.53 3.12 -5.31
C MET A 83 1.36 3.10 -6.30
N ILE A 84 1.65 2.75 -7.55
CA ILE A 84 0.66 2.58 -8.62
C ILE A 84 0.65 1.14 -9.11
N TYR A 85 -0.34 0.80 -9.94
CA TYR A 85 -0.32 -0.48 -10.65
C TYR A 85 0.78 -0.49 -11.72
N GLU A 86 1.60 -1.54 -11.70
CA GLU A 86 2.55 -1.90 -12.76
C GLU A 86 2.27 -3.35 -13.17
N SER A 87 2.53 -3.71 -14.44
CA SER A 87 2.20 -5.05 -14.96
C SER A 87 2.99 -6.20 -14.30
N THR A 88 4.04 -5.87 -13.57
CA THR A 88 4.85 -6.79 -12.74
C THR A 88 4.29 -6.99 -11.32
N ASN A 89 3.26 -6.25 -10.92
CA ASN A 89 2.63 -6.40 -9.61
C ASN A 89 1.93 -7.76 -9.49
N SER A 90 1.92 -8.30 -8.27
CA SER A 90 1.12 -9.48 -7.95
C SER A 90 -0.36 -9.10 -7.91
N VAL A 91 -1.19 -9.81 -8.69
CA VAL A 91 -2.64 -9.59 -8.79
C VAL A 91 -3.38 -10.78 -8.20
N THR A 92 -4.37 -10.53 -7.34
CA THR A 92 -5.21 -11.60 -6.77
C THR A 92 -6.59 -11.60 -7.40
N THR A 93 -6.97 -12.74 -8.01
CA THR A 93 -8.32 -12.94 -8.55
C THR A 93 -9.26 -13.34 -7.43
N LEU A 94 -10.35 -12.58 -7.28
CA LEU A 94 -11.40 -12.76 -6.28
C LEU A 94 -12.72 -13.09 -6.99
N ALA A 95 -13.56 -13.91 -6.35
CA ALA A 95 -14.85 -14.33 -6.89
C ALA A 95 -15.99 -13.53 -6.22
N PRO A 96 -16.93 -12.95 -6.98
CA PRO A 96 -18.13 -12.32 -6.43
C PRO A 96 -18.93 -13.27 -5.54
N GLY A 97 -19.43 -12.79 -4.40
CA GLY A 97 -20.24 -13.58 -3.47
C GLY A 97 -19.47 -14.66 -2.70
N LYS A 98 -18.12 -14.67 -2.74
CA LYS A 98 -17.27 -15.60 -2.00
C LYS A 98 -16.44 -14.89 -0.95
N ASN A 99 -16.07 -15.61 0.11
CA ASN A 99 -15.13 -15.11 1.09
C ASN A 99 -13.69 -15.24 0.58
N PHE A 100 -12.84 -14.30 0.98
CA PHE A 100 -11.39 -14.34 0.79
C PHE A 100 -10.69 -14.04 2.12
N THR A 101 -9.44 -14.49 2.25
CA THR A 101 -8.62 -14.16 3.43
C THR A 101 -7.90 -12.85 3.21
N MET A 102 -8.01 -11.95 4.19
CA MET A 102 -7.10 -10.83 4.37
C MET A 102 -6.18 -11.14 5.55
N THR A 103 -4.87 -10.95 5.40
CA THR A 103 -3.90 -11.03 6.50
C THR A 103 -3.17 -9.69 6.61
N TYR A 104 -2.88 -9.26 7.83
CA TYR A 104 -2.13 -8.04 8.10
C TYR A 104 -1.18 -8.22 9.29
N PHE A 105 -0.16 -7.37 9.36
CA PHE A 105 0.84 -7.34 10.41
C PHE A 105 0.90 -5.95 11.05
N ILE A 106 0.99 -5.91 12.38
CA ILE A 106 1.15 -4.71 13.21
C ILE A 106 2.41 -4.90 14.05
N GLN A 107 3.46 -4.09 13.85
CA GLN A 107 4.64 -4.09 14.72
C GLN A 107 4.42 -3.21 15.96
N ALA A 108 3.83 -2.02 15.76
CA ALA A 108 3.60 -1.06 16.82
C ALA A 108 2.09 -0.80 16.98
N PRO A 109 1.47 -1.15 18.13
CA PRO A 109 0.04 -0.95 18.34
C PRO A 109 -0.30 0.54 18.47
N HIS A 110 -1.13 1.04 17.56
CA HIS A 110 -1.76 2.36 17.66
C HIS A 110 -3.27 2.20 17.50
N PRO A 111 -4.02 2.10 18.62
CA PRO A 111 -5.47 1.95 18.60
C PRO A 111 -6.13 3.01 17.73
N GLY A 112 -7.06 2.56 16.88
CA GLY A 112 -7.72 3.38 15.89
C GLY A 112 -8.69 2.55 15.09
N TYR A 113 -9.05 3.00 13.88
CA TYR A 113 -10.00 2.32 13.02
C TYR A 113 -9.35 1.82 11.73
N MET A 114 -9.98 0.82 11.09
CA MET A 114 -9.56 0.27 9.81
C MET A 114 -10.74 0.12 8.85
N TYR A 115 -10.56 0.64 7.63
CA TYR A 115 -11.42 0.35 6.48
C TYR A 115 -10.68 -0.58 5.52
N LEU A 116 -11.30 -1.70 5.15
CA LEU A 116 -10.91 -2.44 3.96
C LEU A 116 -11.79 -1.97 2.80
N ASN A 117 -11.18 -1.34 1.80
CA ASN A 117 -11.87 -0.77 0.65
C ASN A 117 -11.47 -1.48 -0.64
N ILE A 118 -12.36 -1.45 -1.63
CA ILE A 118 -11.96 -1.49 -3.04
C ILE A 118 -11.75 -0.04 -3.50
N VAL A 119 -10.58 0.26 -4.03
CA VAL A 119 -10.23 1.56 -4.62
C VAL A 119 -10.02 1.43 -6.12
N LYS A 120 -10.30 2.51 -6.86
CA LYS A 120 -10.10 2.61 -8.32
C LYS A 120 -9.12 3.73 -8.64
N PRO A 121 -8.20 3.54 -9.62
CA PRO A 121 -7.31 4.60 -10.07
C PRO A 121 -8.10 5.68 -10.83
N LYS A 122 -7.66 6.92 -10.69
CA LYS A 122 -8.17 8.08 -11.39
C LYS A 122 -7.03 9.07 -11.58
N ALA A 123 -6.83 9.55 -12.80
CA ALA A 123 -5.86 10.61 -13.04
C ALA A 123 -6.32 11.90 -12.33
N SER A 124 -5.42 12.49 -11.52
CA SER A 124 -5.62 13.82 -10.98
C SER A 124 -5.67 14.84 -12.12
N THR A 125 -6.66 15.74 -12.08
CA THR A 125 -6.76 16.88 -13.02
C THR A 125 -5.61 17.87 -12.88
N THR A 126 -4.84 17.78 -11.79
CA THR A 126 -3.66 18.61 -11.51
C THR A 126 -2.44 17.71 -11.32
N GLY A 127 -1.37 17.94 -12.10
CA GLY A 127 -0.10 17.18 -12.00
C GLY A 127 -0.11 15.79 -12.66
N GLY A 128 -1.28 15.21 -12.95
CA GLY A 128 -1.40 13.91 -13.63
C GLY A 128 -1.10 12.69 -12.76
N ALA A 129 -0.92 12.87 -11.44
CA ALA A 129 -0.73 11.76 -10.52
C ALA A 129 -1.97 10.83 -10.47
N ILE A 130 -1.75 9.51 -10.40
CA ILE A 130 -2.83 8.53 -10.26
C ILE A 130 -3.26 8.48 -8.80
N MET A 131 -4.47 8.97 -8.51
CA MET A 131 -5.12 8.90 -7.20
C MET A 131 -6.00 7.65 -7.13
N TYR A 132 -6.07 7.01 -5.96
CA TYR A 132 -6.92 5.84 -5.70
C TYR A 132 -8.12 6.25 -4.85
N GLU A 133 -9.28 6.41 -5.51
CA GLU A 133 -10.53 6.80 -4.86
C GLU A 133 -11.30 5.57 -4.34
N LYS A 134 -11.92 5.68 -3.16
CA LYS A 134 -12.78 4.63 -2.59
C LYS A 134 -13.99 4.40 -3.49
N TYR A 135 -14.08 3.20 -4.07
CA TYR A 135 -15.24 2.73 -4.83
C TYR A 135 -16.25 1.99 -3.92
N LEU A 136 -15.76 1.12 -3.04
CA LEU A 136 -16.60 0.34 -2.13
C LEU A 136 -15.88 0.10 -0.80
N ASN A 137 -16.62 0.06 0.31
CA ASN A 137 -16.11 -0.44 1.58
C ASN A 137 -16.58 -1.88 1.78
N LEU A 138 -15.66 -2.78 2.15
CA LEU A 138 -15.91 -4.21 2.38
C LEU A 138 -16.01 -4.54 3.87
N LEU A 139 -15.23 -3.84 4.68
CA LEU A 139 -15.19 -4.01 6.14
C LEU A 139 -14.82 -2.68 6.80
N TYR A 140 -15.41 -2.43 7.96
CA TYR A 140 -14.99 -1.40 8.91
C TYR A 140 -14.78 -2.05 10.27
N LEU A 141 -13.67 -1.72 10.92
CA LEU A 141 -13.37 -2.05 12.31
C LEU A 141 -13.11 -0.73 13.04
N ASP A 142 -13.93 -0.41 14.05
CA ASP A 142 -13.80 0.78 14.89
C ASP A 142 -12.71 0.62 15.96
N SER A 143 -12.42 -0.61 16.37
CA SER A 143 -11.35 -0.97 17.30
C SER A 143 -10.32 -1.87 16.61
N PHE A 144 -9.27 -1.25 16.08
CA PHE A 144 -8.19 -1.89 15.32
C PHE A 144 -6.81 -1.60 15.92
N ALA A 145 -5.84 -2.48 15.64
CA ALA A 145 -4.44 -2.38 16.07
C ALA A 145 -4.23 -2.15 17.59
N ASN A 146 -5.10 -2.73 18.42
CA ASN A 146 -4.98 -2.74 19.89
C ASN A 146 -3.80 -3.58 20.41
N SER A 147 -3.21 -4.43 19.57
CA SER A 147 -2.05 -5.28 19.89
C SER A 147 -1.20 -5.53 18.64
N GLY A 148 0.04 -5.99 18.86
CA GLY A 148 1.00 -6.30 17.79
C GLY A 148 0.96 -7.77 17.41
N GLY A 149 1.41 -8.08 16.20
CA GLY A 149 1.43 -9.43 15.65
C GLY A 149 0.81 -9.53 14.26
N THR A 150 0.61 -10.77 13.81
CA THR A 150 -0.02 -11.11 12.53
C THR A 150 -1.46 -11.58 12.79
N PHE A 151 -2.40 -11.06 12.01
CA PHE A 151 -3.82 -11.31 12.16
C PHE A 151 -4.45 -11.64 10.79
N SER A 152 -5.49 -12.47 10.78
CA SER A 152 -6.22 -12.85 9.57
C SER A 152 -7.73 -12.69 9.75
N LEU A 153 -8.42 -12.26 8.69
CA LEU A 153 -9.86 -12.04 8.61
C LEU A 153 -10.42 -12.74 7.38
N SER A 154 -11.61 -13.33 7.49
CA SER A 154 -12.41 -13.80 6.36
C SER A 154 -13.37 -12.69 5.93
N VAL A 155 -13.17 -12.14 4.74
CA VAL A 155 -13.96 -11.01 4.20
C VAL A 155 -14.83 -11.48 3.05
N ALA A 156 -16.12 -11.12 3.05
CA ALA A 156 -17.02 -11.41 1.94
C ALA A 156 -16.80 -10.44 0.77
N MET A 157 -16.62 -10.96 -0.44
CA MET A 157 -16.63 -10.16 -1.66
C MET A 157 -18.07 -9.93 -2.15
N PRO A 158 -18.55 -8.68 -2.29
CA PRO A 158 -19.90 -8.41 -2.78
C PRO A 158 -20.12 -8.88 -4.21
N THR A 159 -21.35 -9.29 -4.53
CA THR A 159 -21.76 -9.67 -5.91
C THR A 159 -21.90 -8.48 -6.85
N THR A 160 -21.96 -7.26 -6.32
CA THR A 160 -22.25 -6.00 -7.03
C THR A 160 -21.01 -5.24 -7.51
N VAL A 161 -19.81 -5.79 -7.31
CA VAL A 161 -18.56 -5.15 -7.76
C VAL A 161 -18.52 -5.11 -9.29
N SER A 162 -18.33 -3.92 -9.86
CA SER A 162 -18.24 -3.66 -11.30
C SER A 162 -16.97 -2.90 -11.68
N GLY A 163 -16.49 -3.10 -12.91
CA GLY A 163 -15.30 -2.45 -13.48
C GLY A 163 -13.95 -3.03 -13.02
N CYS A 164 -13.93 -4.03 -12.13
CA CYS A 164 -12.70 -4.63 -11.59
C CYS A 164 -12.25 -5.90 -12.35
N GLY A 165 -12.68 -6.09 -13.61
CA GLY A 165 -12.43 -7.31 -14.38
C GLY A 165 -11.00 -7.45 -14.94
N THR A 166 -10.21 -6.39 -14.89
CA THR A 166 -8.86 -6.31 -15.47
C THR A 166 -7.88 -5.84 -14.40
N ALA A 167 -6.66 -6.39 -14.42
CA ALA A 167 -5.58 -5.96 -13.54
C ALA A 167 -5.31 -4.44 -13.66
N GLY A 168 -5.06 -3.79 -12.54
CA GLY A 168 -4.87 -2.34 -12.45
C GLY A 168 -6.16 -1.52 -12.34
N ASN A 169 -7.32 -2.03 -12.76
CA ASN A 169 -8.59 -1.30 -12.61
C ASN A 169 -9.01 -1.13 -11.15
N CYS A 170 -8.63 -2.06 -10.27
CA CYS A 170 -9.01 -2.04 -8.86
C CYS A 170 -7.87 -2.57 -7.98
N ALA A 171 -7.79 -2.04 -6.76
CA ALA A 171 -6.98 -2.59 -5.68
C ALA A 171 -7.81 -2.73 -4.40
N LEU A 172 -7.45 -3.70 -3.57
CA LEU A 172 -7.84 -3.66 -2.15
C LEU A 172 -6.94 -2.65 -1.45
N GLN A 173 -7.52 -1.83 -0.59
CA GLN A 173 -6.83 -0.90 0.29
C GLN A 173 -7.20 -1.25 1.74
N MET A 174 -6.21 -1.67 2.52
CA MET A 174 -6.30 -1.56 3.98
C MET A 174 -5.96 -0.11 4.33
N TYR A 175 -6.91 0.65 4.83
CA TYR A 175 -6.70 1.98 5.38
C TYR A 175 -6.84 1.89 6.90
N TRP A 176 -5.73 1.95 7.62
CA TRP A 176 -5.73 2.09 9.08
C TRP A 176 -5.36 3.52 9.46
N HIS A 177 -6.10 4.13 10.38
CA HIS A 177 -5.77 5.43 10.96
C HIS A 177 -5.93 5.37 12.49
N SER A 178 -5.04 6.06 13.20
CA SER A 178 -5.13 6.23 14.65
C SER A 178 -5.19 7.72 14.99
N ASP A 179 -6.30 8.15 15.58
CA ASP A 179 -6.46 9.52 16.09
C ASP A 179 -5.49 9.81 17.26
N ILE A 180 -5.09 8.77 18.01
CA ILE A 180 -4.17 8.87 19.16
C ILE A 180 -2.75 9.18 18.68
N ALA A 181 -2.29 8.51 17.63
CA ALA A 181 -0.99 8.76 17.03
C ALA A 181 -1.02 9.89 15.97
N ASN A 182 -2.21 10.30 15.52
CA ASN A 182 -2.43 11.16 14.36
C ASN A 182 -1.66 10.65 13.13
N GLN A 183 -1.88 9.38 12.79
CA GLN A 183 -1.10 8.65 11.78
C GLN A 183 -1.95 7.71 10.91
N THR A 184 -1.56 7.59 9.64
CA THR A 184 -2.30 6.88 8.60
C THR A 184 -1.42 5.85 7.87
N TYR A 185 -1.96 4.65 7.70
CA TYR A 185 -1.27 3.46 7.22
C TYR A 185 -2.06 2.78 6.08
N PRO A 186 -2.03 3.31 4.84
CA PRO A 186 -2.66 2.66 3.71
C PRO A 186 -1.75 1.59 3.10
N THR A 187 -2.27 0.39 2.87
CA THR A 187 -1.60 -0.66 2.07
C THR A 187 -2.50 -1.06 0.92
N CYS A 188 -1.98 -1.09 -0.31
CA CYS A 188 -2.74 -1.51 -1.48
C CYS A 188 -2.20 -2.82 -2.08
N ALA A 189 -3.11 -3.70 -2.48
CA ALA A 189 -2.82 -4.92 -3.25
C ALA A 189 -3.74 -5.00 -4.48
N ASP A 190 -3.19 -5.34 -5.63
CA ASP A 190 -3.95 -5.35 -6.89
C ASP A 190 -4.89 -6.56 -7.00
N ILE A 191 -6.11 -6.33 -7.48
CA ILE A 191 -7.13 -7.38 -7.58
C ILE A 191 -7.83 -7.40 -8.94
N ILE A 192 -8.30 -8.58 -9.32
CA ILE A 192 -9.35 -8.78 -10.32
C ILE A 192 -10.57 -9.35 -9.60
N VAL A 193 -11.77 -8.89 -9.96
CA VAL A 193 -13.02 -9.53 -9.55
C VAL A 193 -13.66 -10.19 -10.76
N SER A 194 -13.72 -11.51 -10.76
CA SER A 194 -14.18 -12.32 -11.91
C SER A 194 -15.59 -11.93 -12.33
N GLY A 195 -15.84 -11.77 -13.62
CA GLY A 195 -17.16 -11.36 -14.16
C GLY A 195 -17.51 -9.87 -13.99
N SER A 196 -16.77 -9.09 -13.19
CA SER A 196 -17.05 -7.66 -12.98
C SER A 196 -16.68 -6.76 -14.17
N GLY A 197 -16.10 -7.31 -15.24
CA GLY A 197 -15.61 -6.57 -16.41
C GLY A 197 -16.69 -6.05 -17.36
N ALA A 198 -17.96 -6.44 -17.18
CA ALA A 198 -19.05 -5.95 -18.01
C ALA A 198 -19.36 -4.48 -17.72
N GLY A 199 -18.92 -3.59 -18.62
CA GLY A 199 -19.56 -2.29 -18.80
C GLY A 199 -21.02 -2.48 -19.20
N SER A 200 -21.89 -1.53 -18.84
CA SER A 200 -23.34 -1.63 -19.03
C SER A 200 -23.77 -1.54 -20.50
N SER A 201 -23.61 -2.62 -21.26
CA SER A 201 -24.35 -2.87 -22.50
C SER A 201 -25.49 -3.83 -22.19
N THR A 202 -26.66 -3.28 -21.86
CA THR A 202 -27.91 -4.04 -21.70
C THR A 202 -28.36 -4.57 -23.06
N ALA A 203 -27.82 -5.73 -23.44
CA ALA A 203 -28.40 -6.55 -24.49
C ALA A 203 -29.61 -7.28 -23.88
N THR A 204 -30.79 -6.69 -24.00
CA THR A 204 -32.07 -7.32 -23.62
C THR A 204 -32.35 -8.50 -24.56
N THR A 205 -31.75 -9.65 -24.30
CA THR A 205 -32.18 -10.91 -24.90
C THR A 205 -33.39 -11.42 -24.13
N VAL A 206 -34.57 -10.98 -24.56
CA VAL A 206 -35.79 -11.75 -24.32
C VAL A 206 -35.65 -13.10 -25.03
N SER A 207 -35.83 -14.19 -24.31
CA SER A 207 -36.03 -15.52 -24.90
C SER A 207 -37.02 -16.27 -24.04
N SER A 208 -38.19 -16.46 -24.63
CA SER A 208 -39.37 -17.05 -24.00
C SER A 208 -39.21 -18.56 -23.85
N ASP A 209 -39.74 -19.09 -22.75
CA ASP A 209 -40.05 -20.52 -22.64
C ASP A 209 -41.00 -20.95 -23.77
N ALA A 210 -40.62 -22.02 -24.47
CA ALA A 210 -41.52 -22.84 -25.28
C ALA A 210 -40.97 -24.26 -25.38
N ALA A 211 -41.47 -25.15 -24.52
CA ALA A 211 -41.13 -26.56 -24.57
C ALA A 211 -41.93 -27.30 -25.65
N SER A 212 -41.26 -28.21 -26.37
CA SER A 212 -41.89 -29.40 -26.97
C SER A 212 -40.81 -30.45 -27.29
N ALA A 213 -41.08 -31.69 -26.92
CA ALA A 213 -40.26 -32.85 -27.27
C ALA A 213 -40.77 -33.52 -28.55
N ILE A 214 -39.90 -34.20 -29.31
CA ILE A 214 -39.98 -35.66 -29.56
C ILE A 214 -38.74 -36.20 -30.32
N SER A 215 -38.21 -37.32 -29.80
CA SER A 215 -37.79 -38.59 -30.44
C SER A 215 -36.99 -38.69 -31.77
N ASP A 216 -35.85 -39.41 -31.62
CA ASP A 216 -35.42 -40.63 -32.36
C ASP A 216 -34.37 -40.65 -33.51
N ALA A 217 -33.70 -41.82 -33.56
CA ALA A 217 -32.96 -42.51 -34.65
C ALA A 217 -31.64 -41.96 -35.25
N SER A 218 -30.52 -42.49 -34.71
CA SER A 218 -29.47 -43.30 -35.38
C SER A 218 -28.96 -43.03 -36.81
N THR A 219 -27.62 -42.88 -36.97
CA THR A 219 -26.67 -43.66 -37.83
C THR A 219 -25.24 -43.05 -37.71
N THR A 220 -24.24 -43.74 -37.12
CA THR A 220 -23.16 -44.58 -37.72
C THR A 220 -22.14 -43.88 -38.63
N ASP A 221 -20.86 -43.94 -38.21
CA ASP A 221 -19.59 -43.88 -38.99
C ASP A 221 -19.29 -42.60 -39.82
N GLU A 222 -18.06 -42.09 -39.91
CA GLU A 222 -16.86 -42.82 -40.36
C GLU A 222 -15.52 -42.25 -39.82
N SER A 223 -14.48 -43.08 -39.97
CA SER A 223 -13.07 -42.85 -39.63
C SER A 223 -12.38 -41.73 -40.43
N SER A 224 -11.35 -41.10 -39.83
CA SER A 224 -10.14 -40.69 -40.57
C SER A 224 -8.92 -40.55 -39.64
N THR A 225 -8.00 -41.50 -39.76
CA THR A 225 -6.59 -41.42 -39.35
C THR A 225 -5.85 -40.26 -40.04
N THR A 226 -4.84 -39.68 -39.39
CA THR A 226 -3.45 -39.61 -39.93
C THR A 226 -2.42 -39.03 -38.93
N THR A 227 -1.40 -39.84 -38.65
CA THR A 227 0.05 -39.51 -38.46
C THR A 227 0.53 -38.43 -37.49
N ASP A 228 1.35 -38.93 -36.56
CA ASP A 228 2.59 -38.38 -36.00
C ASP A 228 3.31 -37.25 -36.77
N GLU A 229 3.96 -36.35 -36.02
CA GLU A 229 5.39 -36.11 -36.23
C GLU A 229 6.11 -35.93 -34.88
N SER A 230 7.29 -36.55 -34.75
CA SER A 230 8.13 -36.55 -33.56
C SER A 230 9.39 -35.72 -33.80
N SER A 231 9.83 -34.96 -32.79
CA SER A 231 11.19 -34.41 -32.75
C SER A 231 11.78 -34.38 -31.33
N THR A 232 12.49 -35.45 -30.98
CA THR A 232 13.81 -35.39 -30.34
C THR A 232 14.70 -34.33 -31.02
N THR A 233 15.65 -33.61 -30.42
CA THR A 233 16.42 -33.75 -29.15
C THR A 233 16.83 -32.33 -28.67
N THR A 234 17.69 -32.01 -27.68
CA THR A 234 18.89 -32.66 -27.12
C THR A 234 19.18 -32.16 -25.69
N ASP A 235 20.12 -32.82 -25.01
CA ASP A 235 20.72 -32.53 -23.71
C ASP A 235 21.69 -31.31 -23.71
N ALA A 236 21.95 -30.71 -22.54
CA ALA A 236 23.24 -30.09 -22.16
C ALA A 236 23.23 -29.57 -20.69
N SER A 237 23.94 -30.27 -19.81
CA SER A 237 24.29 -29.81 -18.46
C SER A 237 25.72 -29.27 -18.38
N SER A 238 25.93 -28.10 -17.76
CA SER A 238 27.21 -27.71 -17.14
C SER A 238 27.03 -26.49 -16.22
N THR A 239 27.14 -26.57 -14.89
CA THR A 239 28.35 -26.61 -14.02
C THR A 239 29.10 -25.27 -13.87
N SER A 240 29.36 -24.88 -12.61
CA SER A 240 30.43 -23.94 -12.16
C SER A 240 30.30 -22.44 -12.52
N SER A 241 30.80 -21.47 -11.74
CA SER A 241 31.55 -21.51 -10.46
C SER A 241 31.28 -20.23 -9.64
N ALA A 242 31.53 -20.29 -8.33
CA ALA A 242 31.71 -19.10 -7.50
C ALA A 242 33.09 -18.46 -7.74
N THR A 243 33.16 -17.11 -7.66
CA THR A 243 34.41 -16.39 -7.37
C THR A 243 34.11 -15.20 -6.48
N SER A 244 34.79 -15.17 -5.33
CA SER A 244 34.81 -14.05 -4.39
C SER A 244 35.69 -12.92 -4.91
N SER A 245 35.33 -11.67 -4.62
CA SER A 245 36.31 -10.59 -4.43
C SER A 245 35.82 -9.64 -3.35
N ALA A 246 36.67 -9.41 -2.35
CA ALA A 246 36.52 -8.36 -1.37
C ALA A 246 37.62 -7.32 -1.62
N ASP A 247 37.25 -6.05 -1.61
CA ASP A 247 38.16 -4.90 -1.49
C ASP A 247 37.42 -3.89 -0.58
N ALA A 248 37.94 -3.68 0.63
CA ALA A 248 38.73 -2.49 0.99
C ALA A 248 37.88 -1.20 0.87
N ASP A 249 37.25 -0.77 1.95
CA ASP A 249 37.84 0.18 2.92
C ASP A 249 38.46 1.41 2.24
N THR A 250 37.73 2.52 2.31
CA THR A 250 38.30 3.86 2.27
C THR A 250 37.54 4.70 3.28
N THR A 251 38.02 4.65 4.51
CA THR A 251 37.53 5.49 5.61
C THR A 251 37.96 6.94 5.40
N THR A 252 37.09 7.78 4.82
CA THR A 252 37.30 9.23 4.71
C THR A 252 36.73 9.94 5.93
N THR A 253 37.60 10.33 6.86
CA THR A 253 37.22 11.14 8.03
C THR A 253 37.04 12.60 7.65
N GLU A 254 35.80 13.09 7.60
CA GLU A 254 35.53 14.54 7.48
C GLU A 254 35.27 15.19 8.85
N THR A 255 36.02 16.26 9.10
CA THR A 255 35.94 17.09 10.32
C THR A 255 34.65 17.93 10.34
N PRO A 256 33.88 17.99 11.45
CA PRO A 256 32.70 18.84 11.53
C PRO A 256 33.07 20.33 11.53
N ALA A 257 32.47 21.10 10.62
CA ALA A 257 32.59 22.55 10.63
C ALA A 257 31.77 23.20 11.76
N THR A 258 32.40 24.13 12.49
CA THR A 258 31.79 24.88 13.60
C THR A 258 30.61 25.73 13.14
N VAL A 259 29.42 25.48 13.69
CA VAL A 259 28.21 26.30 13.45
C VAL A 259 28.03 27.37 14.53
N THR A 260 27.92 28.62 14.10
CA THR A 260 27.64 29.78 14.97
C THR A 260 26.14 29.88 15.29
N PRO A 261 25.72 30.08 16.55
CA PRO A 261 24.30 30.16 16.90
C PRO A 261 23.69 31.54 16.59
N THR A 262 22.58 31.55 15.85
CA THR A 262 21.71 32.72 15.62
C THR A 262 20.70 32.89 16.77
N PRO A 263 20.41 34.10 17.25
CA PRO A 263 19.63 34.32 18.48
C PRO A 263 18.13 33.99 18.41
N THR A 264 17.60 33.61 19.57
CA THR A 264 16.23 33.16 19.86
C THR A 264 15.14 34.20 19.55
N ALA A 265 14.09 33.79 18.82
CA ALA A 265 12.86 34.57 18.65
C ALA A 265 11.86 34.35 19.82
N THR A 266 11.39 35.43 20.42
CA THR A 266 10.54 35.43 21.62
C THR A 266 9.10 34.98 21.35
N LYS A 267 8.63 33.93 22.04
CA LYS A 267 7.22 33.48 21.97
C LYS A 267 6.26 34.49 22.61
N LYS A 268 5.42 35.16 21.82
CA LYS A 268 4.25 35.90 22.33
C LYS A 268 3.12 34.91 22.67
N LYS A 269 2.55 35.02 23.87
CA LYS A 269 1.35 34.27 24.29
C LYS A 269 0.12 34.78 23.54
N CYS A 270 -0.57 33.93 22.79
CA CYS A 270 -1.95 34.18 22.37
C CYS A 270 -2.92 33.69 23.44
N THR A 271 -3.58 34.62 24.13
CA THR A 271 -4.59 34.30 25.15
C THR A 271 -5.96 34.16 24.48
N VAL A 272 -6.39 32.92 24.19
CA VAL A 272 -7.73 32.68 23.62
C VAL A 272 -8.79 32.86 24.71
N ARG A 273 -9.69 33.81 24.50
CA ARG A 273 -10.75 34.19 25.45
C ARG A 273 -11.98 33.30 25.23
N SER A 274 -12.11 32.24 26.03
CA SER A 274 -13.28 31.35 25.97
C SER A 274 -14.58 32.12 26.27
N ARG A 275 -15.55 32.08 25.34
CA ARG A 275 -16.92 32.56 25.57
C ARG A 275 -17.81 31.38 25.88
N ARG A 276 -18.36 31.36 27.10
CA ARG A 276 -19.39 30.42 27.54
C ARG A 276 -20.70 30.75 26.82
N LEU A 277 -21.21 29.82 26.00
CA LEU A 277 -22.58 29.90 25.50
C LEU A 277 -23.54 29.59 26.66
N THR A 278 -24.44 30.54 26.95
CA THR A 278 -25.58 30.34 27.85
C THR A 278 -26.79 29.95 27.03
N THR A 279 -27.25 28.72 27.17
CA THR A 279 -28.59 28.29 26.73
C THR A 279 -29.65 29.08 27.49
N LYS A 280 -30.71 29.48 26.80
CA LYS A 280 -31.99 29.86 27.40
C LYS A 280 -33.05 28.82 27.01
N HIS A 281 -34.02 28.65 27.90
CA HIS A 281 -35.21 27.83 27.74
C HIS A 281 -36.09 28.32 26.58
#